data_AF-A0A952US92-F1
#
_entry.id   AF-A0A952US92-F1
#
_cell.length_a   1.000
_cell.length_b   1.000
_cell.length_c   1.000
_cell.angle_alpha   90.00
_cell.angle_beta   90.00
_cell.angle_gamma   90.00
#
_symmetry.space_group_name_H-M   'P 1'
#
loop_
_entity.id
_entity.type
_entity.pdbx_description
1 polymer ?
#
loop_
_entity_poly.entity_id
_entity_poly.type
_entity_poly.pdbx_seq_one_letter_code
_entity_poly.pdbx_strand_id
1 'polypeptide(L)'
;MILVVGLGNPGPRYRHTRHNVGFMVLDRLSAEVGSPPWVSRFGGRFTEAWLTEAALTAQSASGQLTGASTSGQLMDRPGARSTSGQLADSASPASAARSALGQAGGASRSEPSAARLLLLEPETFMNRSGESVAQAVRHFGLMGSEDPVSSTTTAEGGTAPLSERLLVVHDELDLPLGALRLKRGGGDAGHRGVRSIAEVLRTRDFMRLRVGIGRPGPNFEGAISDYVLEAFAPAEEHELATQLERSVQAVVRVALHGFEEAAGSAARFTNLS
;
A
#
# COMPACT_ATOMS: atom_id res chain seq x y z
N MET A 1 7.24 -2.98 -13.18
CA MET A 1 6.84 -3.74 -11.98
C MET A 1 7.48 -3.11 -10.75
N ILE A 2 6.80 -3.14 -9.61
CA ILE A 2 7.32 -2.58 -8.34
C ILE A 2 6.99 -3.52 -7.18
N LEU A 3 7.94 -3.68 -6.25
CA LEU A 3 7.74 -4.34 -4.97
C LEU A 3 7.41 -3.31 -3.90
N VAL A 4 6.22 -3.41 -3.33
CA VAL A 4 5.75 -2.60 -2.22
C VAL A 4 5.76 -3.44 -0.96
N VAL A 5 6.50 -2.97 0.04
CA VAL A 5 6.65 -3.63 1.33
C VAL A 5 5.96 -2.79 2.39
N GLY A 6 4.98 -3.36 3.09
CA GLY A 6 4.40 -2.77 4.29
C GLY A 6 5.17 -3.26 5.49
N LEU A 7 5.67 -2.36 6.34
CA LEU A 7 6.30 -2.75 7.60
C LEU A 7 5.27 -2.91 8.72
N GLY A 8 5.51 -3.89 9.58
CA GLY A 8 4.67 -4.23 10.72
C GLY A 8 5.26 -5.38 11.53
N ASN A 9 4.66 -5.68 12.68
CA ASN A 9 4.92 -6.89 13.46
C ASN A 9 3.80 -7.93 13.23
N PRO A 10 4.15 -9.23 13.17
CA PRO A 10 3.20 -10.31 12.95
C PRO A 10 2.43 -10.66 14.23
N GLY A 11 1.18 -11.11 14.05
CA GLY A 11 0.34 -11.63 15.12
C GLY A 11 -0.76 -10.67 15.58
N PRO A 12 -1.84 -11.21 16.17
CA PRO A 12 -3.10 -10.47 16.38
C PRO A 12 -2.94 -9.25 17.28
N ARG A 13 -2.04 -9.31 18.28
CA ARG A 13 -1.80 -8.20 19.22
C ARG A 13 -1.25 -6.93 18.56
N TYR A 14 -0.59 -7.05 17.41
CA TYR A 14 0.04 -5.91 16.74
C TYR A 14 -0.80 -5.32 15.61
N ARG A 15 -1.86 -6.03 15.19
CA ARG A 15 -2.63 -5.72 13.97
C ARG A 15 -3.07 -4.27 13.88
N HIS A 16 -3.48 -3.68 15.01
CA HIS A 16 -4.04 -2.33 15.07
C HIS A 16 -3.09 -1.30 15.66
N THR A 17 -1.80 -1.65 15.79
CA THR A 17 -0.79 -0.77 16.40
C THR A 17 -0.25 0.24 15.39
N ARG A 18 0.24 1.39 15.88
CA ARG A 18 0.84 2.45 15.05
C ARG A 18 1.97 1.91 14.16
N HIS A 19 2.78 1.00 14.69
CA HIS A 19 3.89 0.36 13.97
C HIS A 19 3.47 -0.60 12.86
N ASN A 20 2.18 -0.94 12.79
CA ASN A 20 1.60 -1.79 11.74
C ASN A 20 0.89 -0.99 10.66
N VAL A 21 1.01 0.35 10.64
CA VAL A 21 0.37 1.18 9.60
C VAL A 21 0.80 0.77 8.18
N GLY A 22 2.03 0.27 8.00
CA GLY A 22 2.48 -0.29 6.72
C GLY A 22 1.66 -1.49 6.26
N PHE A 23 1.35 -2.44 7.17
CA PHE A 23 0.43 -3.55 6.87
C PHE A 23 -0.98 -3.04 6.59
N MET A 24 -1.49 -2.08 7.37
CA MET A 24 -2.83 -1.52 7.15
C MET A 24 -2.98 -0.90 5.75
N VAL A 25 -1.94 -0.21 5.27
CA VAL A 25 -1.91 0.34 3.90
C VAL A 25 -1.93 -0.78 2.86
N LEU A 26 -1.17 -1.86 3.06
CA LEU A 26 -1.11 -2.98 2.12
C LEU A 26 -2.38 -3.82 2.10
N ASP A 27 -2.96 -4.13 3.26
CA ASP A 27 -4.26 -4.80 3.37
C ASP A 27 -5.34 -3.98 2.63
N ARG A 28 -5.37 -2.65 2.82
CA ARG A 28 -6.30 -1.75 2.12
C ARG A 28 -6.04 -1.71 0.60
N LEU A 29 -4.78 -1.54 0.20
CA LEU A 29 -4.36 -1.53 -1.21
C LEU A 29 -4.75 -2.83 -1.91
N SER A 30 -4.46 -3.98 -1.31
CA SER A 30 -4.81 -5.32 -1.80
C SER A 30 -6.31 -5.46 -2.04
N ALA A 31 -7.14 -4.97 -1.10
CA ALA A 31 -8.58 -4.97 -1.24
C ALA A 31 -9.06 -4.04 -2.38
N GLU A 32 -8.51 -2.82 -2.47
CA GLU A 32 -8.90 -1.84 -3.50
C GLU A 32 -8.50 -2.27 -4.92
N VAL A 33 -7.33 -2.89 -5.09
CA VAL A 33 -6.88 -3.37 -6.41
C VAL A 33 -7.44 -4.75 -6.77
N GLY A 34 -8.16 -5.40 -5.86
CA GLY A 34 -8.71 -6.74 -6.08
C GLY A 34 -7.64 -7.80 -6.27
N SER A 35 -6.58 -7.79 -5.46
CA SER A 35 -5.52 -8.79 -5.58
C SER A 35 -6.04 -10.21 -5.26
N PRO A 36 -5.38 -11.26 -5.76
CA PRO A 36 -5.60 -12.62 -5.27
C PRO A 36 -5.37 -12.73 -3.74
N PRO A 37 -5.89 -13.79 -3.10
CA PRO A 37 -5.62 -14.07 -1.71
C PRO A 37 -4.12 -14.11 -1.40
N TRP A 38 -3.77 -13.61 -0.21
CA TRP A 38 -2.41 -13.63 0.29
C TRP A 38 -1.90 -15.06 0.50
N VAL A 39 -0.66 -15.31 0.11
CA VAL A 39 0.03 -16.59 0.32
C VAL A 39 1.25 -16.39 1.22
N SER A 40 1.59 -17.41 2.03
CA SER A 40 2.83 -17.38 2.81
C SER A 40 4.04 -17.62 1.91
N ARG A 41 4.86 -16.59 1.72
CA ARG A 41 6.06 -16.63 0.87
C ARG A 41 7.08 -15.59 1.31
N PHE A 42 8.36 -15.84 1.06
CA PHE A 42 9.46 -14.92 1.38
C PHE A 42 9.55 -14.58 2.88
N GLY A 43 9.14 -15.47 3.77
CA GLY A 43 9.07 -15.19 5.21
C GLY A 43 8.00 -14.17 5.60
N GLY A 44 6.95 -14.01 4.78
CA GLY A 44 5.82 -13.14 5.05
C GLY A 44 4.56 -13.52 4.28
N ARG A 45 3.57 -12.63 4.28
CA ARG A 45 2.41 -12.70 3.39
C ARG A 45 2.70 -11.95 2.11
N PHE A 46 2.40 -12.58 0.98
CA PHE A 46 2.68 -12.06 -0.34
C PHE A 46 1.45 -12.16 -1.25
N THR A 47 1.24 -11.17 -2.11
CA THR A 47 0.30 -11.25 -3.23
C THR A 47 0.78 -10.37 -4.38
N GLU A 48 0.19 -10.53 -5.56
CA GLU A 48 0.48 -9.70 -6.73
C GLU A 48 -0.80 -9.18 -7.37
N ALA A 49 -0.74 -7.96 -7.89
CA ALA A 49 -1.85 -7.32 -8.57
C ALA A 49 -1.37 -6.60 -9.82
N TRP A 50 -2.32 -6.24 -10.68
CA TRP A 50 -2.08 -5.45 -11.88
C TRP A 50 -2.91 -4.19 -11.80
N LEU A 51 -2.25 -3.05 -11.84
CA LEU A 51 -2.91 -1.75 -11.92
C LEU A 51 -3.20 -1.45 -13.38
N THR A 52 -4.45 -1.17 -13.70
CA THR A 52 -4.85 -0.60 -15.00
C THR A 52 -5.39 0.81 -14.77
N GLU A 53 -5.20 1.72 -15.72
CA GLU A 53 -5.73 3.10 -15.61
C GLU A 53 -7.27 3.12 -15.42
N ALA A 54 -7.96 2.13 -15.99
CA ALA A 54 -9.40 1.94 -15.84
C ALA A 54 -9.82 1.56 -14.40
N ALA A 55 -9.02 0.75 -13.70
CA ALA A 55 -9.32 0.32 -12.33
C ALA A 55 -9.28 1.48 -11.33
N LEU A 56 -8.48 2.52 -11.59
CA LEU A 56 -8.32 3.68 -10.70
C LEU A 56 -9.38 4.75 -10.93
N THR A 57 -9.77 4.97 -12.19
CA THR A 57 -10.76 5.99 -12.56
C THR A 57 -12.17 5.63 -12.05
N ALA A 58 -12.53 4.34 -12.05
CA ALA A 58 -13.79 3.86 -11.51
C ALA A 58 -13.92 4.08 -9.98
N GLN A 59 -12.78 4.17 -9.27
CA GLN A 59 -12.74 4.28 -7.81
C GLN A 59 -12.86 5.73 -7.31
N SER A 60 -12.31 6.71 -8.05
CA SER A 60 -12.50 8.13 -7.73
C SER A 60 -13.97 8.58 -7.84
N ALA A 61 -14.77 7.91 -8.67
CA ALA A 61 -16.20 8.20 -8.82
C ALA A 61 -17.06 7.66 -7.66
N SER A 62 -16.67 6.54 -7.03
CA SER A 62 -17.42 5.95 -5.91
C SER A 62 -17.21 6.68 -4.58
N GLY A 63 -16.11 7.44 -4.42
CA GLY A 63 -15.86 8.28 -3.24
C GLY A 63 -16.67 9.58 -3.18
N GLN A 64 -17.35 9.98 -4.25
CA GLN A 64 -18.16 11.20 -4.30
C GLN A 64 -19.64 11.00 -3.92
N LEU A 65 -20.10 9.76 -3.69
CA LEU A 65 -21.53 9.45 -3.49
C LEU A 65 -21.99 9.32 -2.02
N THR A 66 -21.14 9.60 -1.03
CA THR A 66 -21.54 9.55 0.40
C THR A 66 -21.77 10.92 1.05
N GLY A 67 -21.77 12.00 0.26
CA GLY A 67 -22.02 13.37 0.73
C GLY A 67 -23.39 13.92 0.32
N ALA A 68 -24.49 13.27 0.70
CA ALA A 68 -25.82 13.88 0.64
C ALA A 68 -26.56 13.64 1.97
N SER A 69 -26.65 14.72 2.75
CA SER A 69 -27.23 14.79 4.08
C SER A 69 -28.70 14.34 4.13
N THR A 70 -28.99 13.58 5.18
CA THR A 70 -30.31 13.26 5.72
C THR A 70 -31.14 14.52 5.99
N SER A 71 -32.42 14.52 5.59
CA SER A 71 -33.46 15.32 6.23
C SER A 71 -34.83 14.67 6.09
N GLY A 72 -35.36 14.24 7.25
CA GLY A 72 -36.79 14.25 7.59
C GLY A 72 -37.68 13.15 7.00
N GLN A 73 -38.04 12.15 7.80
CA GLN A 73 -39.29 12.15 8.62
C GLN A 73 -39.60 10.75 9.14
N LEU A 74 -39.78 10.64 10.46
CA LEU A 74 -40.46 9.55 11.14
C LEU A 74 -41.94 9.53 10.74
N MET A 75 -42.49 8.36 10.42
CA MET A 75 -43.81 7.91 10.90
C MET A 75 -43.91 6.37 10.87
N ASP A 76 -44.85 5.89 11.67
CA ASP A 76 -44.89 4.63 12.44
C ASP A 76 -45.77 3.54 11.78
N ARG A 77 -45.63 2.27 12.26
CA ARG A 77 -46.61 1.14 12.27
C ARG A 77 -46.53 0.00 11.20
N PRO A 78 -47.11 -1.21 11.44
CA PRO A 78 -46.30 -2.40 11.80
C PRO A 78 -46.63 -3.69 11.01
N GLY A 79 -45.73 -4.69 11.11
CA GLY A 79 -46.06 -6.14 11.06
C GLY A 79 -46.22 -6.81 9.70
N ALA A 80 -45.36 -7.80 9.40
CA ALA A 80 -45.72 -9.07 8.76
C ALA A 80 -44.53 -10.04 8.75
N ARG A 81 -44.85 -11.32 8.67
CA ARG A 81 -44.05 -12.50 8.97
C ARG A 81 -43.09 -12.91 7.84
N SER A 82 -42.15 -13.75 8.27
CA SER A 82 -41.22 -14.60 7.53
C SER A 82 -41.64 -15.03 6.11
N THR A 83 -40.72 -14.87 5.16
CA THR A 83 -40.47 -15.88 4.12
C THR A 83 -38.97 -15.98 3.83
N SER A 84 -38.51 -17.22 3.85
CA SER A 84 -37.25 -17.73 3.34
C SER A 84 -37.06 -17.36 1.87
N GLY A 85 -35.92 -16.76 1.53
CA GLY A 85 -35.52 -16.43 0.15
C GLY A 85 -34.02 -16.57 -0.01
N GLN A 86 -33.63 -17.45 -0.92
CA GLN A 86 -32.25 -17.80 -1.30
C GLN A 86 -31.44 -16.55 -1.69
N LEU A 87 -30.26 -16.39 -1.11
CA LEU A 87 -29.28 -15.41 -1.58
C LEU A 87 -28.54 -16.00 -2.78
N ALA A 88 -28.81 -15.43 -3.95
CA ALA A 88 -28.08 -15.66 -5.16
C ALA A 88 -26.66 -15.07 -5.05
N ASP A 89 -25.67 -15.85 -5.50
CA ASP A 89 -24.30 -15.42 -5.74
C ASP A 89 -24.28 -14.18 -6.63
N SER A 90 -23.90 -13.03 -6.05
CA SER A 90 -23.56 -11.84 -6.83
C SER A 90 -22.08 -11.94 -7.21
N ALA A 91 -21.85 -12.36 -8.46
CA ALA A 91 -20.53 -12.34 -9.07
C ALA A 91 -19.98 -10.91 -9.03
N SER A 92 -18.87 -10.73 -8.31
CA SER A 92 -18.15 -9.46 -8.22
C SER A 92 -17.64 -9.04 -9.61
N PRO A 93 -17.71 -7.74 -9.97
CA PRO A 93 -17.29 -7.23 -11.29
C PRO A 93 -15.82 -7.51 -11.67
N ALA A 94 -15.00 -7.94 -10.72
CA ALA A 94 -13.62 -8.40 -10.96
C ALA A 94 -13.52 -9.77 -11.67
N SER A 95 -14.55 -10.63 -11.59
CA SER A 95 -14.52 -11.94 -12.27
C SER A 95 -14.74 -11.83 -13.78
N ALA A 96 -15.48 -10.81 -14.22
CA ALA A 96 -15.77 -10.54 -15.63
C ALA A 96 -14.51 -10.10 -16.41
N ALA A 97 -13.55 -9.46 -15.75
CA ALA A 97 -12.30 -9.02 -16.38
C ALA A 97 -11.39 -10.19 -16.83
N ARG A 98 -11.57 -11.40 -16.27
CA ARG A 98 -10.74 -12.57 -16.60
C ARG A 98 -11.19 -13.29 -17.88
N SER A 99 -12.47 -13.23 -18.24
CA SER A 99 -13.00 -13.94 -19.41
C SER A 99 -12.78 -13.23 -20.75
N ALA A 100 -12.39 -11.95 -20.76
CA ALA A 100 -12.24 -11.16 -21.98
C ALA A 100 -10.87 -11.27 -22.66
N LEU A 101 -9.87 -11.92 -22.04
CA LEU A 101 -8.52 -12.08 -22.61
C LEU A 101 -8.36 -13.26 -23.59
N GLY A 102 -9.45 -13.97 -23.90
CA GLY A 102 -9.48 -15.02 -24.90
C GLY A 102 -10.28 -14.60 -26.13
N GLN A 103 -9.58 -14.19 -27.18
CA GLN A 103 -10.05 -13.94 -28.56
C GLN A 103 -10.57 -12.53 -28.88
N ALA A 104 -9.68 -11.69 -29.42
CA ALA A 104 -10.02 -10.78 -30.52
C ALA A 104 -8.74 -10.38 -31.28
N GLY A 105 -8.64 -10.78 -32.54
CA GLY A 105 -7.61 -10.30 -33.45
C GLY A 105 -7.89 -8.87 -33.93
N GLY A 106 -6.80 -8.16 -34.27
CA GLY A 106 -6.81 -7.10 -35.28
C GLY A 106 -7.43 -5.75 -34.88
N ALA A 107 -6.77 -5.00 -33.99
CA ALA A 107 -6.65 -3.53 -34.08
C ALA A 107 -5.60 -3.07 -33.06
N SER A 108 -4.64 -2.24 -33.48
CA SER A 108 -3.69 -1.57 -32.59
C SER A 108 -4.43 -0.57 -31.70
N ARG A 109 -5.02 -1.06 -30.61
CA ARG A 109 -5.26 -0.28 -29.40
C ARG A 109 -4.03 -0.49 -28.53
N SER A 110 -3.36 0.59 -28.14
CA SER A 110 -2.35 0.55 -27.09
C SER A 110 -2.97 -0.13 -25.87
N GLU A 111 -2.50 -1.33 -25.54
CA GLU A 111 -2.82 -2.01 -24.29
C GLU A 111 -2.66 -1.00 -23.13
N PRO A 112 -3.63 -0.88 -22.20
CA PRO A 112 -3.43 -0.06 -21.03
C PRO A 112 -2.17 -0.56 -20.33
N SER A 113 -1.20 0.34 -20.07
CA SER A 113 0.08 -0.02 -19.45
C SER A 113 -0.19 -0.58 -18.05
N ALA A 114 -0.33 -1.91 -17.97
CA ALA A 114 -0.71 -2.57 -16.74
C ALA A 114 0.52 -2.67 -15.83
N ALA A 115 0.60 -1.84 -14.79
CA ALA A 115 1.72 -1.90 -13.86
C ALA A 115 1.54 -3.09 -12.91
N ARG A 116 2.46 -4.06 -13.01
CA ARG A 116 2.52 -5.19 -12.07
C ARG A 116 3.02 -4.72 -10.69
N LEU A 117 2.22 -4.99 -9.67
CA LEU A 117 2.41 -4.63 -8.28
C LEU A 117 2.66 -5.90 -7.46
N LEU A 118 3.80 -5.97 -6.77
CA LEU A 118 4.13 -7.06 -5.86
C LEU A 118 3.97 -6.54 -4.44
N LEU A 119 3.11 -7.16 -3.63
CA LEU A 119 2.82 -6.73 -2.26
C LEU A 119 3.42 -7.72 -1.27
N LEU A 120 4.17 -7.22 -0.29
CA LEU A 120 4.82 -8.03 0.74
C LEU A 120 4.62 -7.44 2.13
N GLU A 121 4.11 -8.27 3.04
CA GLU A 121 4.06 -8.02 4.48
C GLU A 121 5.00 -9.02 5.19
N PRO A 122 6.20 -8.60 5.62
CA PRO A 122 7.12 -9.47 6.33
C PRO A 122 6.51 -10.03 7.62
N GLU A 123 6.38 -11.35 7.77
CA GLU A 123 5.92 -11.97 9.03
C GLU A 123 7.09 -12.29 9.97
N THR A 124 8.22 -11.61 9.79
CA THR A 124 9.30 -11.51 10.77
C THR A 124 8.98 -10.42 11.79
N PHE A 125 9.59 -10.45 12.98
CA PHE A 125 9.61 -9.24 13.81
C PHE A 125 10.23 -8.06 13.06
N MET A 126 9.81 -6.84 13.42
CA MET A 126 10.19 -5.60 12.72
C MET A 126 11.71 -5.45 12.53
N ASN A 127 12.52 -5.84 13.52
CA ASN A 127 13.98 -5.74 13.43
C ASN A 127 14.64 -6.75 12.47
N ARG A 128 13.85 -7.64 11.86
CA ARG A 128 14.28 -8.67 10.92
C ARG A 128 13.57 -8.58 9.56
N SER A 129 12.82 -7.51 9.30
CA SER A 129 12.09 -7.31 8.04
C SER A 129 12.99 -7.40 6.80
N GLY A 130 14.27 -7.02 6.91
CA GLY A 130 15.24 -7.12 5.82
C GLY A 130 15.44 -8.54 5.31
N GLU A 131 15.30 -9.57 6.16
CA GLU A 131 15.44 -10.97 5.76
C GLU A 131 14.35 -11.39 4.78
N SER A 132 13.11 -10.98 5.04
CA SER A 132 11.97 -11.26 4.17
C SER A 132 12.06 -10.47 2.85
N VAL A 133 12.35 -9.18 2.96
CA VAL A 133 12.49 -8.30 1.78
C VAL A 133 13.61 -8.79 0.86
N ALA A 134 14.75 -9.22 1.41
CA ALA A 134 15.85 -9.74 0.63
C ALA A 134 15.51 -11.03 -0.14
N GLN A 135 14.66 -11.90 0.43
CA GLN A 135 14.19 -13.08 -0.29
C GLN A 135 13.36 -12.70 -1.51
N ALA A 136 12.43 -11.75 -1.37
CA ALA A 136 11.61 -11.26 -2.48
C ALA A 136 12.45 -10.53 -3.53
N VAL A 137 13.33 -9.63 -3.11
CA VAL A 137 14.24 -8.88 -3.99
C VAL A 137 15.12 -9.80 -4.84
N ARG A 138 15.70 -10.86 -4.25
CA ARG A 138 16.48 -11.87 -4.98
C ARG A 138 15.61 -12.67 -5.93
N HIS A 139 14.44 -13.11 -5.47
CA HIS A 139 13.53 -13.94 -6.26
C HIS A 139 13.08 -13.24 -7.55
N PHE A 140 12.77 -11.94 -7.47
CA PHE A 140 12.30 -11.15 -8.61
C PHE A 140 13.44 -10.41 -9.36
N GLY A 141 14.71 -10.60 -8.98
CA GLY A 141 15.85 -9.99 -9.67
C GLY A 141 15.86 -8.46 -9.62
N LEU A 142 15.45 -7.86 -8.50
CA LEU A 142 15.23 -6.40 -8.41
C LEU A 142 16.52 -5.57 -8.18
N MET A 143 17.66 -6.22 -7.93
CA MET A 143 18.92 -5.53 -7.55
C MET A 143 19.61 -4.77 -8.70
N GLY A 144 19.11 -4.84 -9.94
CA GLY A 144 19.83 -4.27 -11.09
C GLY A 144 21.05 -5.13 -11.49
N SER A 145 21.51 -4.99 -12.72
CA SER A 145 22.89 -5.36 -13.07
C SER A 145 23.78 -4.15 -12.79
N GLU A 146 24.84 -4.31 -11.98
CA GLU A 146 25.78 -3.22 -11.63
C GLU A 146 26.71 -2.80 -12.79
N ASP A 147 26.39 -3.14 -14.04
CA ASP A 147 27.21 -2.81 -15.21
C ASP A 147 26.77 -1.48 -15.85
N PRO A 148 27.50 -0.36 -15.65
CA PRO A 148 27.18 0.93 -16.26
C PRO A 148 27.45 1.00 -17.77
N VAL A 149 27.95 -0.07 -18.40
CA VAL A 149 28.40 -0.10 -19.82
C VAL A 149 27.46 -0.90 -20.74
N SER A 150 26.26 -1.26 -20.28
CA SER A 150 25.23 -1.83 -21.18
C SER A 150 23.95 -1.00 -21.17
N SER A 151 24.10 0.31 -21.35
CA SER A 151 22.99 1.20 -21.71
C SER A 151 22.66 1.04 -23.21
N THR A 152 22.32 -0.16 -23.65
CA THR A 152 21.60 -0.37 -24.91
C THR A 152 20.81 -1.66 -24.78
N THR A 153 19.51 -1.56 -24.47
CA THR A 153 18.39 -2.14 -25.21
C THR A 153 17.13 -2.13 -24.34
N THR A 154 16.30 -1.10 -24.50
CA THR A 154 14.83 -1.24 -24.38
C THR A 154 14.33 -1.75 -25.74
N ALA A 155 13.75 -2.94 -25.81
CA ALA A 155 12.29 -3.03 -25.87
C ALA A 155 11.64 -3.82 -24.72
N GLU A 156 12.36 -4.73 -24.04
CA GLU A 156 11.86 -5.48 -22.86
C GLU A 156 12.98 -5.91 -21.89
N GLY A 157 14.08 -5.15 -21.77
CA GLY A 157 15.31 -5.67 -21.13
C GLY A 157 16.15 -4.72 -20.27
N GLY A 158 15.63 -3.54 -19.90
CA GLY A 158 16.31 -2.64 -18.97
C GLY A 158 15.94 -2.94 -17.52
N THR A 159 16.88 -3.44 -16.71
CA THR A 159 16.64 -3.81 -15.32
C THR A 159 16.81 -2.56 -14.43
N ALA A 160 15.77 -1.71 -14.35
CA ALA A 160 15.76 -0.47 -13.56
C ALA A 160 16.39 -0.60 -12.16
N PRO A 161 17.05 0.41 -11.59
CA PRO A 161 17.71 0.24 -10.29
C PRO A 161 16.70 -0.14 -9.18
N LEU A 162 17.18 -0.77 -8.11
CA LEU A 162 16.36 -1.08 -6.93
C LEU A 162 15.64 0.16 -6.38
N SER A 163 16.27 1.32 -6.51
CA SER A 163 15.75 2.62 -6.08
C SER A 163 14.49 3.11 -6.79
N GLU A 164 14.09 2.43 -7.87
CA GLU A 164 12.85 2.66 -8.61
C GLU A 164 11.87 1.48 -8.49
N ARG A 165 12.29 0.37 -7.89
CA ARG A 165 11.51 -0.88 -7.86
C ARG A 165 11.18 -1.39 -6.47
N LEU A 166 11.75 -0.81 -5.43
CA LEU A 166 11.41 -1.09 -4.03
C LEU A 166 10.81 0.15 -3.37
N LEU A 167 9.55 0.05 -2.95
CA LEU A 167 8.85 1.02 -2.11
C LEU A 167 8.55 0.42 -0.74
N VAL A 168 9.05 1.05 0.31
CA VAL A 168 8.82 0.65 1.70
C VAL A 168 7.84 1.60 2.37
N VAL A 169 6.70 1.09 2.82
CA VAL A 169 5.68 1.84 3.56
C VAL A 169 5.88 1.60 5.05
N HIS A 170 6.05 2.66 5.82
CA HIS A 170 6.36 2.55 7.25
C HIS A 170 5.84 3.75 8.04
N ASP A 171 5.67 3.58 9.35
CA ASP A 171 5.30 4.65 10.27
C ASP A 171 6.43 5.66 10.47
N GLU A 172 6.04 6.90 10.75
CA GLU A 172 6.93 8.01 10.95
C GLU A 172 6.49 8.88 12.13
N LEU A 173 7.34 8.93 13.15
CA LEU A 173 7.09 9.69 14.38
C LEU A 173 7.20 11.20 14.16
N ASP A 174 8.09 11.64 13.27
CA ASP A 174 8.31 13.07 13.02
C ASP A 174 7.24 13.72 12.15
N LEU A 175 6.31 12.93 11.61
CA LEU A 175 5.18 13.41 10.83
C LEU A 175 3.90 13.25 11.68
N PRO A 176 3.08 14.31 11.82
CA PRO A 176 1.81 14.19 12.50
C PRO A 176 0.89 13.19 11.78
N LEU A 177 -0.09 12.66 12.50
CA LEU A 177 -1.16 11.89 11.86
C LEU A 177 -1.78 12.72 10.72
N GLY A 178 -2.12 12.04 9.63
CA GLY A 178 -2.61 12.65 8.40
C GLY A 178 -1.52 13.16 7.46
N ALA A 179 -0.25 13.25 7.86
CA ALA A 179 0.84 13.68 7.01
C ALA A 179 1.55 12.50 6.33
N LEU A 180 1.78 12.63 5.02
CA LEU A 180 2.48 11.63 4.21
C LEU A 180 3.71 12.25 3.55
N ARG A 181 4.80 11.50 3.44
CA ARG A 181 5.98 11.95 2.71
C ARG A 181 6.64 10.83 1.93
N LEU A 182 6.75 11.02 0.62
CA LEU A 182 7.61 10.21 -0.23
C LEU A 182 9.07 10.64 -0.08
N LYS A 183 9.98 9.67 0.04
CA LYS A 183 11.42 9.91 0.14
C LYS A 183 12.18 8.77 -0.54
N ARG A 184 13.22 9.10 -1.32
CA ARG A 184 14.22 8.13 -1.77
C ARG A 184 15.44 8.23 -0.85
N GLY A 185 16.02 7.09 -0.48
CA GLY A 185 17.25 7.07 0.31
C GLY A 185 17.10 7.57 1.76
N GLY A 186 18.22 7.95 2.36
CA GLY A 186 18.30 8.54 3.71
C GLY A 186 18.48 7.53 4.85
N GLY A 187 18.66 8.06 6.07
CA GLY A 187 18.80 7.26 7.30
C GLY A 187 17.51 6.56 7.73
N ASP A 188 17.58 5.67 8.71
CA ASP A 188 16.42 4.93 9.24
C ASP A 188 15.59 5.72 10.25
N ALA A 189 16.07 6.87 10.73
CA ALA A 189 15.41 7.69 11.76
C ALA A 189 15.04 6.89 13.04
N GLY A 190 15.80 5.84 13.36
CA GLY A 190 15.51 4.95 14.49
C GLY A 190 14.54 3.81 14.17
N HIS A 191 13.94 3.78 12.97
CA HIS A 191 12.99 2.75 12.58
C HIS A 191 13.70 1.41 12.30
N ARG A 192 13.46 0.42 13.16
CA ARG A 192 14.16 -0.88 13.16
C ARG A 192 13.97 -1.69 11.87
N GLY A 193 12.78 -1.64 11.25
CA GLY A 193 12.53 -2.34 9.98
C GLY A 193 13.26 -1.75 8.78
N VAL A 194 13.20 -0.43 8.61
CA VAL A 194 14.00 0.29 7.59
C VAL A 194 15.50 0.04 7.77
N ARG A 195 15.99 0.05 9.02
CA ARG A 195 17.38 -0.32 9.34
C ARG A 195 17.71 -1.74 8.89
N SER A 196 16.88 -2.71 9.26
CA SER A 196 17.05 -4.12 8.89
C SER A 196 17.12 -4.31 7.37
N ILE A 197 16.23 -3.66 6.62
CA ILE A 197 16.25 -3.70 5.15
C ILE A 197 17.56 -3.12 4.61
N ALA A 198 17.98 -1.95 5.10
CA ALA A 198 19.19 -1.31 4.64
C ALA A 198 20.46 -2.14 4.91
N GLU A 199 20.52 -2.81 6.06
CA GLU A 199 21.62 -3.69 6.45
C GLU A 199 21.67 -4.95 5.59
N VAL A 200 20.54 -5.64 5.42
CA VAL A 200 20.48 -6.90 4.67
C VAL A 200 20.68 -6.68 3.17
N LEU A 201 20.08 -5.63 2.59
CA LEU A 201 20.25 -5.28 1.18
C LEU A 201 21.57 -4.55 0.88
N ARG A 202 22.30 -4.13 1.93
CA ARG A 202 23.54 -3.34 1.83
C ARG A 202 23.38 -2.04 1.05
N THR A 203 22.16 -1.51 0.97
CA THR A 203 21.87 -0.23 0.33
C THR A 203 20.74 0.47 1.07
N ARG A 204 20.80 1.80 1.10
CA ARG A 204 19.70 2.65 1.60
C ARG A 204 18.87 3.22 0.47
N ASP A 205 19.29 3.01 -0.78
CA ASP A 205 18.72 3.62 -1.97
C ASP A 205 17.48 2.86 -2.44
N PHE A 206 16.39 3.09 -1.72
CA PHE A 206 15.05 2.62 -2.06
C PHE A 206 14.02 3.69 -1.70
N MET A 207 12.84 3.62 -2.31
CA MET A 207 11.75 4.55 -2.06
C MET A 207 11.06 4.21 -0.74
N ARG A 208 10.54 5.24 -0.09
CA ARG A 208 9.84 5.14 1.18
C ARG A 208 8.60 6.01 1.15
N LEU A 209 7.47 5.43 1.55
CA LEU A 209 6.28 6.18 1.93
C LEU A 209 6.27 6.26 3.45
N ARG A 210 6.62 7.44 3.97
CA ARG A 210 6.60 7.75 5.40
C ARG A 210 5.17 8.15 5.76
N VAL A 211 4.55 7.37 6.64
CA VAL A 211 3.16 7.54 7.08
C VAL A 211 3.17 8.11 8.49
N GLY A 212 2.67 9.33 8.66
CA GLY A 212 2.70 10.01 9.94
C GLY A 212 1.86 9.32 11.01
N ILE A 213 2.48 9.12 12.18
CA ILE A 213 1.81 8.61 13.38
C ILE A 213 1.87 9.59 14.54
N GLY A 214 2.59 10.71 14.37
CA GLY A 214 2.83 11.70 15.41
C GLY A 214 3.83 11.22 16.47
N ARG A 215 4.25 12.17 17.32
CA ARG A 215 4.97 11.86 18.55
C ARG A 215 3.96 11.72 19.70
N PRO A 216 4.27 10.90 20.70
CA PRO A 216 3.45 10.86 21.91
C PRO A 216 3.34 12.26 22.53
N GLY A 217 2.16 12.57 23.06
CA GLY A 217 1.93 13.82 23.78
C GLY A 217 2.75 13.91 25.07
N PRO A 218 2.83 15.10 25.70
CA PRO A 218 3.66 15.32 26.90
C PRO A 218 3.26 14.46 28.11
N ASN A 219 2.03 13.94 28.11
CA ASN A 219 1.49 13.11 29.19
C ASN A 219 1.67 11.59 28.94
N PHE A 220 2.38 11.21 27.87
CA PHE A 220 2.64 9.80 27.59
C PHE A 220 3.71 9.25 28.54
N GLU A 221 3.34 8.22 29.28
CA GLU A 221 4.26 7.51 30.18
C GLU A 221 4.79 6.25 29.48
N GLY A 222 6.05 6.26 29.06
CA GLY A 222 6.69 5.10 28.43
C GLY A 222 7.82 5.47 27.48
N ALA A 223 8.47 4.45 26.92
CA ALA A 223 9.43 4.66 25.85
C ALA A 223 8.71 4.86 24.51
N ILE A 224 9.38 5.48 23.55
CA ILE A 224 8.86 5.62 22.17
C ILE A 224 8.53 4.25 21.57
N SER A 225 9.27 3.20 21.94
CA SER A 225 8.99 1.83 21.50
C SER A 225 7.65 1.30 21.99
N ASP A 226 7.14 1.80 23.11
CA ASP A 226 5.84 1.39 23.65
C ASP A 226 4.72 2.11 22.90
N TYR A 227 4.90 3.42 22.64
CA TYR A 227 3.94 4.24 21.90
C TYR A 227 3.63 3.69 20.50
N VAL A 228 4.66 3.27 19.76
CA VAL A 228 4.45 2.70 18.42
C VAL A 228 3.72 1.36 18.46
N LEU A 229 3.79 0.64 19.57
CA LEU A 229 3.10 -0.64 19.78
C LEU A 229 1.69 -0.46 20.37
N GLU A 230 1.24 0.77 20.63
CA GLU A 230 -0.15 1.04 20.99
C GLU A 230 -1.04 1.16 19.75
N ALA A 231 -2.32 0.89 19.94
CA ALA A 231 -3.33 1.15 18.92
C ALA A 231 -3.62 2.64 18.78
N PHE A 232 -4.11 3.03 17.59
CA PHE A 232 -4.68 4.34 17.39
C PHE A 232 -5.90 4.52 18.30
N ALA A 233 -6.06 5.71 18.86
CA ALA A 233 -7.20 6.04 19.70
C ALA A 233 -8.48 6.15 18.87
N PRO A 234 -9.67 5.93 19.45
CA PRO A 234 -10.94 6.07 18.73
C PRO A 234 -11.12 7.44 18.06
N ALA A 235 -10.59 8.51 18.67
CA ALA A 235 -10.63 9.86 18.11
C ALA A 235 -9.77 10.03 16.83
N GLU A 236 -8.77 9.17 16.64
CA GLU A 236 -7.86 9.18 15.50
C GLU A 236 -8.41 8.38 14.30
N GLU A 237 -9.49 7.59 14.47
CA GLU A 237 -9.98 6.64 13.46
C GLU A 237 -10.36 7.30 12.14
N HIS A 238 -11.05 8.44 12.18
CA HIS A 238 -11.46 9.14 10.97
C HIS A 238 -10.26 9.65 10.18
N GLU A 239 -9.30 10.28 10.85
CA GLU A 239 -8.09 10.79 10.23
C GLU A 239 -7.19 9.66 9.72
N LEU A 240 -7.09 8.56 10.47
CA LEU A 240 -6.40 7.34 10.05
C LEU A 240 -7.03 6.78 8.76
N ALA A 241 -8.35 6.69 8.67
CA ALA A 241 -9.02 6.18 7.47
C ALA A 241 -8.67 7.03 6.24
N THR A 242 -8.74 8.36 6.35
CA THR A 242 -8.34 9.28 5.27
C THR A 242 -6.83 9.20 4.97
N GLN A 243 -5.99 8.97 5.98
CA GLN A 243 -4.55 8.74 5.79
C GLN A 243 -4.27 7.45 5.01
N LEU A 244 -4.95 6.35 5.34
CA LEU A 244 -4.80 5.06 4.66
C LEU A 244 -5.21 5.18 3.19
N GLU A 245 -6.35 5.82 2.91
CA GLU A 245 -6.79 6.08 1.53
C GLU A 245 -5.74 6.88 0.74
N ARG A 246 -5.26 7.99 1.29
CA ARG A 246 -4.20 8.80 0.64
C ARG A 246 -2.90 8.02 0.46
N SER A 247 -2.57 7.13 1.40
CA SER A 247 -1.38 6.28 1.30
C SER A 247 -1.50 5.30 0.14
N VAL A 248 -2.67 4.68 -0.05
CA VAL A 248 -2.96 3.81 -1.21
C VAL A 248 -2.80 4.60 -2.51
N GLN A 249 -3.39 5.80 -2.59
CA GLN A 249 -3.25 6.66 -3.76
C GLN A 249 -1.79 7.05 -4.06
N ALA A 250 -0.98 7.30 -3.02
CA ALA A 250 0.44 7.56 -3.18
C ALA A 250 1.20 6.34 -3.73
N VAL A 251 0.92 5.13 -3.22
CA VAL A 251 1.53 3.88 -3.72
C VAL A 251 1.17 3.65 -5.18
N VAL A 252 -0.11 3.78 -5.52
CA VAL A 252 -0.62 3.64 -6.88
C VAL A 252 0.06 4.62 -7.83
N ARG A 253 0.16 5.90 -7.43
CA ARG A 253 0.79 6.93 -8.25
C ARG A 253 2.27 6.64 -8.48
N VAL A 254 3.00 6.19 -7.46
CA VAL A 254 4.39 5.74 -7.62
C VAL A 254 4.49 4.56 -8.59
N ALA A 255 3.56 3.60 -8.51
CA ALA A 255 3.58 2.41 -9.36
C ALA A 255 3.29 2.70 -10.84
N LEU A 256 2.41 3.65 -11.14
CA LEU A 256 2.03 4.02 -12.51
C LEU A 256 2.93 5.08 -13.14
N HIS A 257 3.26 6.11 -12.37
CA HIS A 257 3.89 7.33 -12.89
C HIS A 257 5.35 7.49 -12.44
N GLY A 258 5.85 6.57 -11.60
CA GLY A 258 7.18 6.64 -11.04
C GLY A 258 7.31 7.62 -9.87
N PHE A 259 8.47 7.57 -9.22
CA PHE A 259 8.71 8.30 -7.98
C PHE A 259 8.72 9.82 -8.15
N GLU A 260 9.40 10.34 -9.17
CA GLU A 260 9.61 11.79 -9.31
C GLU A 260 8.29 12.54 -9.52
N GLU A 261 7.42 11.98 -10.37
CA GLU A 261 6.09 12.54 -10.60
C GLU A 261 5.21 12.43 -9.34
N ALA A 262 5.24 11.27 -8.69
CA ALA A 262 4.50 11.05 -7.45
C ALA A 262 4.96 12.00 -6.33
N ALA A 263 6.26 12.20 -6.16
CA ALA A 263 6.85 13.05 -5.14
C ALA A 263 6.63 14.54 -5.42
N GLY A 264 6.71 14.98 -6.69
CA GLY A 264 6.39 16.36 -7.08
C GLY A 264 4.91 16.70 -6.93
N SER A 265 4.02 15.73 -7.19
CA SER A 265 2.59 15.85 -6.93
C SER A 265 2.25 15.74 -5.43
N ALA A 266 3.10 15.08 -4.63
CA ALA A 266 2.88 14.86 -3.21
C ALA A 266 2.94 16.11 -2.33
N ALA A 267 3.44 17.23 -2.85
CA ALA A 267 3.21 18.55 -2.26
C ALA A 267 1.71 18.91 -2.13
N ARG A 268 0.81 18.16 -2.78
CA ARG A 268 -0.66 18.29 -2.68
C ARG A 268 -1.32 17.29 -1.73
N PHE A 269 -0.59 16.32 -1.16
CA PHE A 269 -1.14 15.34 -0.20
C PHE A 269 -1.09 15.82 1.25
N THR A 270 -0.35 16.90 1.52
CA THR A 270 -0.43 17.67 2.76
C THR A 270 -1.64 18.59 2.65
N ASN A 271 -2.66 18.38 3.49
CA ASN A 271 -3.66 19.42 3.72
C ASN A 271 -2.93 20.67 4.25
N LEU A 272 -2.78 21.67 3.39
CA LEU A 272 -2.86 23.05 3.78
C LEU A 272 -4.32 23.30 4.16
N SER A 273 -4.58 23.43 5.46
CA SER A 273 -5.51 24.40 6.10
C SER A 273 -5.45 24.17 7.59
#